data_AF-A0A3S2D409-F1
#
_entry.id   AF-A0A3S2D409-F1
#
_cell.length_a   1.000
_cell.length_b   1.000
_cell.length_c   1.000
_cell.angle_alpha   90.00
_cell.angle_beta   90.00
_cell.angle_gamma   90.00
#
_symmetry.space_group_name_H-M   'P 1'
#
loop_
_entity.id
_entity.type
_entity.pdbx_description
1 polymer ?
#
loop_
_entity_poly.entity_id
_entity_poly.type
_entity_poly.pdbx_seq_one_letter_code
_entity_poly.pdbx_strand_id
1 'polypeptide(L)'
;MPFRFVHTADIHLDSPLRSLALRNGDLAELVGDASRQAFVSIVDLCLAERVDALVIAGDLYDGDQTSMKTARFLASQMTRLHQAGIRVFKIRGNHDALSRISKQLVFPETVTIFGGRPQSVLQTAAGLDVMFHGLSFASPKAPDSLLPKYSVPREGAINVGIMHTSLAGSPGHDVYA
;
A
#
# COMPACT_ATOMS: atom_id res chain seq x y z
N MET A 1 25.83 0.26 4.11
CA MET A 1 24.88 1.33 3.72
C MET A 1 23.67 1.25 4.65
N PRO A 2 23.02 2.37 5.00
CA PRO A 2 21.84 2.35 5.87
C PRO A 2 20.65 1.68 5.17
N PHE A 3 19.77 1.03 5.93
CA PHE A 3 18.49 0.54 5.42
C PHE A 3 17.58 1.73 5.07
N ARG A 4 17.02 1.75 3.85
CA ARG A 4 16.16 2.83 3.32
C ARG A 4 14.84 2.24 2.86
N PHE A 5 13.75 2.93 3.15
CA PHE A 5 12.44 2.58 2.58
C PHE A 5 11.62 3.82 2.25
N VAL A 6 10.72 3.68 1.28
CA VAL A 6 9.67 4.66 0.98
C VAL A 6 8.37 4.19 1.61
N HIS A 7 7.59 5.12 2.15
CA HIS A 7 6.26 4.85 2.68
C HIS A 7 5.22 5.66 1.91
N THR A 8 4.09 5.03 1.59
CA THR A 8 2.93 5.65 0.94
C THR A 8 1.63 4.99 1.41
N ALA A 9 0.50 5.67 1.22
CA ALA A 9 -0.86 5.16 1.43
C ALA A 9 -1.84 5.92 0.52
N ASP A 10 -3.11 5.50 0.48
CA ASP A 10 -4.25 6.28 -0.04
C ASP A 10 -4.05 6.79 -1.48
N ILE A 11 -3.55 5.92 -2.37
CA ILE A 11 -3.32 6.26 -3.78
C ILE A 11 -4.62 6.23 -4.59
N HIS A 12 -5.55 5.35 -4.22
CA HIS A 12 -6.83 5.15 -4.93
C HIS A 12 -6.65 5.07 -6.46
N LEU A 13 -5.92 4.06 -6.93
CA LEU A 13 -5.63 3.87 -8.36
C LEU A 13 -6.92 3.83 -9.19
N ASP A 14 -6.92 4.62 -10.26
CA ASP A 14 -8.03 4.78 -11.21
C ASP A 14 -9.35 5.25 -10.57
N SER A 15 -9.26 5.98 -9.47
CA SER A 15 -10.38 6.69 -8.86
C SER A 15 -10.39 8.16 -9.29
N PRO A 16 -11.18 8.53 -10.31
CA PRO A 16 -11.17 9.89 -10.83
C PRO A 16 -11.85 10.87 -9.87
N LEU A 17 -11.37 12.12 -9.83
CA LEU A 17 -12.08 13.22 -9.18
C LEU A 17 -13.33 13.58 -10.00
N ARG A 18 -14.40 12.81 -9.82
CA ARG A 18 -15.63 12.86 -10.65
C ARG A 18 -16.23 14.27 -10.75
N SER A 19 -16.21 15.04 -9.66
CA SER A 19 -16.76 16.41 -9.61
C SER A 19 -16.00 17.41 -10.47
N LEU A 20 -14.69 17.20 -10.67
CA LEU A 20 -13.82 18.05 -11.48
C LEU A 20 -13.87 17.64 -12.95
N ALA A 21 -13.86 16.32 -13.22
CA ALA A 21 -13.96 15.76 -14.56
C ALA A 21 -15.27 16.16 -15.28
N LEU A 22 -16.37 16.30 -14.54
CA LEU A 22 -17.67 16.74 -15.08
C LEU A 22 -17.71 18.22 -15.48
N ARG A 23 -16.75 19.04 -15.02
CA ARG A 23 -16.75 20.50 -15.23
C ARG A 23 -15.79 20.95 -16.31
N ASN A 24 -14.78 20.15 -16.68
CA ASN A 24 -13.79 20.49 -17.69
C ASN A 24 -13.18 19.21 -18.30
N GLY A 25 -13.32 19.05 -19.62
CA GLY A 25 -12.84 17.87 -20.36
C GLY A 25 -11.31 17.73 -20.38
N ASP A 26 -10.57 18.83 -20.50
CA ASP A 26 -9.11 18.83 -20.51
C ASP A 26 -8.55 18.42 -19.13
N LEU A 27 -9.21 18.87 -18.05
CA LEU A 27 -8.88 18.45 -16.69
C LEU A 27 -9.30 17.00 -16.41
N ALA A 28 -10.35 16.49 -17.07
CA ALA A 28 -10.77 15.10 -16.92
C ALA A 28 -9.69 14.13 -17.41
N GLU A 29 -9.02 14.44 -18.52
CA GLU A 29 -7.92 13.63 -19.05
C GLU A 29 -6.68 13.70 -18.14
N LEU A 30 -6.29 14.91 -17.71
CA LEU A 30 -5.16 15.11 -16.79
C LEU A 30 -5.34 14.38 -15.45
N VAL A 31 -6.54 14.45 -14.89
CA VAL A 31 -6.86 13.87 -13.58
C VAL A 31 -7.15 12.37 -13.68
N GLY A 32 -7.57 11.89 -14.86
CA GLY A 32 -7.87 10.48 -15.11
C GLY A 32 -6.67 9.56 -14.84
N ASP A 33 -5.47 9.99 -15.23
CA ASP A 33 -4.22 9.22 -15.04
C ASP A 33 -3.37 9.70 -13.86
N ALA A 34 -3.81 10.71 -13.09
CA ALA A 34 -3.01 11.32 -12.03
C ALA A 34 -2.58 10.33 -10.94
N SER A 35 -3.47 9.42 -10.51
CA SER A 35 -3.13 8.40 -9.51
C SER A 35 -2.11 7.39 -10.02
N ARG A 36 -2.18 7.03 -11.31
CA ARG A 36 -1.16 6.20 -11.95
C ARG A 36 0.18 6.91 -12.04
N GLN A 37 0.18 8.17 -12.45
CA GLN A 37 1.40 8.96 -12.55
C GLN A 37 2.05 9.14 -11.18
N ALA A 38 1.26 9.40 -10.13
CA ALA A 38 1.75 9.46 -8.75
C ALA A 38 2.41 8.14 -8.34
N PHE A 39 1.78 7.01 -8.64
CA PHE A 39 2.32 5.70 -8.34
C PHE A 39 3.61 5.38 -9.13
N VAL A 40 3.67 5.76 -10.41
CA VAL A 40 4.90 5.68 -11.22
C VAL A 40 6.02 6.50 -10.59
N SER A 41 5.75 7.74 -10.19
CA SER A 41 6.75 8.60 -9.54
C SER A 41 7.28 8.01 -8.23
N ILE A 42 6.43 7.36 -7.43
CA ILE A 42 6.85 6.64 -6.22
C ILE A 42 7.79 5.47 -6.56
N VAL A 43 7.44 4.68 -7.57
CA VAL A 43 8.27 3.55 -8.04
C VAL A 43 9.60 4.06 -8.59
N ASP A 44 9.59 5.11 -9.39
CA ASP A 44 10.79 5.73 -9.96
C ASP A 44 11.71 6.26 -8.85
N LEU A 45 11.14 6.89 -7.81
CA LEU A 45 11.88 7.33 -6.63
C LEU A 45 12.54 6.14 -5.92
N CYS A 46 11.81 5.04 -5.70
CA CYS A 46 12.37 3.84 -5.07
C CYS A 46 13.57 3.30 -5.86
N LEU A 47 13.46 3.27 -7.19
CA LEU A 47 14.51 2.79 -8.08
C LEU A 47 15.73 3.73 -8.10
N ALA A 48 15.50 5.04 -8.22
CA ALA A 48 16.55 6.05 -8.25
C ALA A 48 17.36 6.07 -6.94
N GLU A 49 16.67 6.02 -5.81
CA GLU A 49 17.26 6.05 -4.46
C GLU A 49 17.77 4.68 -4.00
N ARG A 50 17.55 3.62 -4.79
CA ARG A 50 17.93 2.23 -4.51
C ARG A 50 17.52 1.81 -3.09
N VAL A 51 16.26 2.06 -2.75
CA VAL A 51 15.73 1.72 -1.43
C VAL A 51 15.60 0.21 -1.26
N ASP A 52 15.67 -0.27 -0.02
CA ASP A 52 15.51 -1.69 0.31
C ASP A 52 14.04 -2.12 0.25
N ALA A 53 13.11 -1.19 0.55
CA ALA A 53 11.69 -1.48 0.56
C ALA A 53 10.77 -0.32 0.16
N LEU A 54 9.59 -0.67 -0.36
CA LEU A 54 8.42 0.18 -0.47
C LEU A 54 7.34 -0.33 0.49
N VAL A 55 6.82 0.53 1.35
CA VAL A 55 5.72 0.25 2.28
C VAL A 55 4.45 0.94 1.78
N ILE A 56 3.38 0.16 1.57
CA ILE A 56 2.06 0.63 1.13
C ILE A 56 1.05 0.38 2.26
N ALA A 57 0.67 1.44 2.97
CA ALA A 57 -0.12 1.37 4.20
C ALA A 57 -1.64 1.46 3.99
N GLY A 58 -2.14 0.82 2.93
CA GLY A 58 -3.57 0.71 2.65
C GLY A 58 -4.04 1.59 1.50
N ASP A 59 -5.31 1.38 1.13
CA ASP A 59 -6.08 2.08 0.10
C ASP A 59 -5.31 2.37 -1.19
N LEU A 60 -4.73 1.30 -1.74
CA LEU A 60 -4.10 1.33 -3.06
C LEU A 60 -5.14 1.43 -4.18
N TYR A 61 -6.35 0.89 -3.97
CA TYR A 61 -7.48 0.98 -4.91
C TYR A 61 -8.75 1.39 -4.17
N ASP A 62 -9.74 1.87 -4.93
CA ASP A 62 -11.11 1.89 -4.47
C ASP A 62 -11.80 0.53 -4.55
N GLY A 63 -12.76 0.32 -3.64
CA GLY A 63 -13.41 -0.96 -3.43
C GLY A 63 -14.25 -1.48 -4.61
N ASP A 64 -14.75 -0.59 -5.48
CA ASP A 64 -15.48 -0.95 -6.69
C ASP A 64 -14.57 -1.26 -7.89
N GLN A 65 -13.26 -1.04 -7.74
CA GLN A 65 -12.33 -1.17 -8.85
C GLN A 65 -12.08 -2.65 -9.20
N THR A 66 -12.40 -2.99 -10.46
CA THR A 66 -12.32 -4.36 -11.01
C THR A 66 -11.58 -4.40 -12.35
N SER A 67 -11.05 -3.26 -12.80
CA SER A 67 -10.41 -3.12 -14.09
C SER A 67 -9.14 -3.95 -14.20
N MET A 68 -9.12 -4.86 -15.18
CA MET A 68 -7.94 -5.63 -15.56
C MET A 68 -6.79 -4.72 -16.04
N LYS A 69 -7.08 -3.49 -16.51
CA LYS A 69 -6.04 -2.51 -16.87
C LYS A 69 -5.31 -2.04 -15.63
N THR A 70 -6.03 -1.74 -14.54
CA THR A 70 -5.45 -1.36 -13.24
C THR A 70 -4.60 -2.49 -12.67
N ALA A 71 -5.11 -3.72 -12.77
CA ALA A 71 -4.40 -4.92 -12.34
C ALA A 71 -3.07 -5.08 -13.09
N ARG A 72 -3.09 -5.00 -14.43
CA ARG A 72 -1.89 -5.09 -15.28
C ARG A 72 -0.91 -3.94 -15.02
N PHE A 73 -1.41 -2.72 -14.83
CA PHE A 73 -0.59 -1.56 -14.49
C PHE A 73 0.16 -1.80 -13.17
N LEU A 74 -0.54 -2.22 -12.12
CA LEU A 74 0.13 -2.49 -10.85
C LEU A 74 1.14 -3.63 -10.98
N ALA A 75 0.77 -4.72 -11.66
CA ALA A 75 1.67 -5.84 -11.88
C ALA A 75 2.97 -5.38 -12.56
N SER A 76 2.89 -4.51 -13.57
CA SER A 76 4.09 -3.98 -14.23
C SER A 76 4.96 -3.17 -13.28
N GLN A 77 4.37 -2.33 -12.43
CA GLN A 77 5.13 -1.56 -11.44
C GLN A 77 5.77 -2.44 -10.36
N MET A 78 5.07 -3.46 -9.89
CA MET A 78 5.62 -4.45 -8.95
C MET A 78 6.76 -5.25 -9.57
N THR A 79 6.66 -5.60 -10.87
CA THR A 79 7.74 -6.26 -11.61
C THR A 79 8.98 -5.38 -11.70
N ARG A 80 8.84 -4.07 -11.93
CA ARG A 80 9.99 -3.13 -11.94
C ARG A 80 10.74 -3.14 -10.61
N LEU A 81 10.02 -3.05 -9.49
CA LEU A 81 10.62 -3.11 -8.15
C LEU A 81 11.27 -4.47 -7.88
N HIS A 82 10.59 -5.56 -8.28
CA HIS A 82 11.11 -6.92 -8.16
C HIS A 82 12.44 -7.11 -8.90
N GLN A 83 12.53 -6.65 -10.14
CA GLN A 83 13.76 -6.73 -10.95
C GLN A 83 14.94 -5.98 -10.31
N ALA A 84 14.66 -4.92 -9.57
CA ALA A 84 15.66 -4.17 -8.81
C ALA A 84 15.95 -4.76 -7.42
N GLY A 85 15.29 -5.86 -7.03
CA GLY A 85 15.43 -6.49 -5.71
C GLY A 85 14.74 -5.73 -4.56
N ILE A 86 13.92 -4.71 -4.88
CA ILE A 86 13.23 -3.89 -3.89
C ILE A 86 12.03 -4.68 -3.35
N ARG A 87 11.95 -4.81 -2.02
CA ARG A 87 10.83 -5.49 -1.35
C ARG A 87 9.62 -4.57 -1.28
N VAL A 88 8.42 -5.13 -1.35
CA VAL A 88 7.17 -4.39 -1.17
C VAL A 88 6.39 -4.98 -0.01
N PHE A 89 5.97 -4.14 0.92
CA PHE A 89 5.16 -4.50 2.08
C PHE A 89 3.83 -3.76 2.01
N LYS A 90 2.74 -4.49 1.79
CA LYS A 90 1.40 -3.91 1.63
C LYS A 90 0.42 -4.44 2.67
N ILE A 91 -0.29 -3.54 3.33
CA ILE A 91 -1.54 -3.86 4.03
C ILE A 91 -2.75 -3.42 3.18
N ARG A 92 -3.93 -3.96 3.48
CA ARG A 92 -5.21 -3.52 2.92
C ARG A 92 -5.89 -2.55 3.88
N GLY A 93 -6.28 -1.39 3.37
CA GLY A 93 -7.21 -0.49 4.05
C GLY A 93 -8.66 -0.93 3.86
N ASN A 94 -9.61 -0.07 4.23
CA ASN A 94 -11.05 -0.34 4.14
C ASN A 94 -11.53 -0.43 2.70
N HIS A 95 -11.01 0.38 1.77
CA HIS A 95 -11.40 0.33 0.36
C HIS A 95 -10.81 -0.92 -0.32
N ASP A 96 -9.56 -1.25 0.00
CA ASP A 96 -8.87 -2.44 -0.52
C ASP A 96 -9.60 -3.75 -0.16
N ALA A 97 -10.30 -3.81 1.00
CA ALA A 97 -10.98 -5.02 1.48
C ALA A 97 -12.09 -5.50 0.53
N LEU A 98 -12.70 -4.58 -0.23
CA LEU A 98 -13.72 -4.87 -1.23
C LEU A 98 -13.13 -5.26 -2.60
N SER A 99 -11.91 -4.80 -2.90
CA SER A 99 -11.33 -4.93 -4.24
C SER A 99 -11.06 -6.39 -4.62
N ARG A 100 -11.47 -6.75 -5.84
CA ARG A 100 -11.20 -8.08 -6.43
C ARG A 100 -9.85 -8.15 -7.15
N ILE A 101 -9.19 -7.01 -7.38
CA ILE A 101 -7.92 -6.94 -8.13
C ILE A 101 -6.84 -7.80 -7.49
N SER A 102 -6.69 -7.69 -6.17
CA SER A 102 -5.70 -8.45 -5.40
C SER A 102 -5.83 -9.98 -5.57
N LYS A 103 -7.04 -10.49 -5.87
CA LYS A 103 -7.30 -11.92 -6.07
C LYS A 103 -6.99 -12.40 -7.49
N GLN A 104 -6.83 -11.48 -8.43
CA GLN A 104 -6.62 -11.76 -9.85
C GLN A 104 -5.15 -11.60 -10.27
N LEU A 105 -4.30 -11.13 -9.36
CA LEU A 105 -2.88 -10.90 -9.61
C LEU A 105 -2.02 -11.96 -8.93
N VAL A 106 -1.03 -12.46 -9.67
CA VAL A 106 0.10 -13.19 -9.11
C VAL A 106 1.22 -12.17 -8.93
N PHE A 107 1.59 -11.90 -7.69
CA PHE A 107 2.68 -10.98 -7.37
C PHE A 107 4.01 -11.72 -7.29
N PRO A 108 5.14 -11.04 -7.59
CA PRO A 108 6.48 -11.59 -7.35
C PRO A 108 6.75 -11.85 -5.87
N GLU A 109 7.72 -12.73 -5.58
CA GLU A 109 8.11 -13.09 -4.19
C GLU A 109 8.65 -11.92 -3.36
N THR A 110 9.04 -10.82 -4.01
CA THR A 110 9.46 -9.59 -3.32
C THR A 110 8.28 -8.80 -2.77
N VAL A 111 7.04 -9.14 -3.13
CA VAL A 111 5.82 -8.47 -2.66
C VAL A 111 5.16 -9.30 -1.56
N THR A 112 5.10 -8.73 -0.37
CA THR A 112 4.38 -9.26 0.78
C THR A 112 3.09 -8.47 0.97
N ILE A 113 1.95 -9.17 0.87
CA ILE A 113 0.64 -8.63 1.26
C ILE A 113 0.25 -9.25 2.60
N PHE A 114 0.17 -8.43 3.65
CA PHE A 114 -0.24 -8.90 4.96
C PHE A 114 -1.72 -9.32 4.94
N GLY A 115 -2.06 -10.38 5.66
CA GLY A 115 -3.42 -10.91 5.77
C GLY A 115 -4.24 -10.26 6.89
N GLY A 116 -5.45 -10.78 7.12
CA GLY A 116 -6.33 -10.36 8.23
C GLY A 116 -5.92 -10.88 9.61
N ARG A 117 -4.72 -11.45 9.74
CA ARG A 117 -4.08 -11.86 11.00
C ARG A 117 -2.73 -11.16 11.08
N PRO A 118 -2.25 -10.80 12.28
CA PRO A 118 -0.96 -10.14 12.44
C PRO A 118 0.16 -11.04 11.89
N GLN A 119 1.02 -10.48 11.06
CA GLN A 119 2.22 -11.16 10.57
C GLN A 119 3.42 -10.23 10.70
N SER A 120 4.59 -10.83 10.81
CA SER A 120 5.86 -10.12 10.92
C SER A 120 6.85 -10.71 9.90
N VAL A 121 7.57 -9.84 9.19
CA VAL A 121 8.58 -10.24 8.19
C VAL A 121 9.90 -9.56 8.52
N LEU A 122 10.94 -10.37 8.71
CA LEU A 122 12.30 -9.89 8.90
C LEU A 122 12.93 -9.52 7.57
N GLN A 123 13.60 -8.38 7.51
CA GLN A 123 14.57 -8.03 6.48
C GLN A 123 15.90 -7.74 7.16
N THR A 124 16.98 -8.30 6.61
CA THR A 124 18.33 -8.05 7.09
C THR A 124 19.10 -7.37 5.97
N ALA A 125 19.55 -6.14 6.20
CA ALA A 125 20.42 -5.43 5.26
C ALA A 125 21.57 -4.77 6.01
N ALA A 126 22.79 -4.93 5.49
CA ALA A 126 24.01 -4.35 6.07
C ALA A 126 24.21 -4.63 7.59
N GLY A 127 23.81 -5.82 8.05
CA GLY A 127 23.91 -6.22 9.46
C GLY A 127 22.84 -5.63 10.38
N LEU A 128 21.83 -4.94 9.82
CA LEU A 128 20.69 -4.40 10.53
C LEU A 128 19.46 -5.26 10.27
N ASP A 129 18.85 -5.75 11.36
CA ASP A 129 17.58 -6.46 11.34
C ASP A 129 16.43 -5.45 11.45
N VAL A 130 15.54 -5.46 10.44
CA VAL A 130 14.32 -4.65 10.38
C VAL A 130 13.12 -5.60 10.31
N MET A 131 12.23 -5.53 11.30
CA MET A 131 11.02 -6.33 11.38
C MET A 131 9.81 -5.51 10.95
N PHE A 132 9.15 -5.91 9.87
CA PHE A 132 7.91 -5.30 9.41
C PHE A 132 6.72 -6.07 9.96
N HIS A 133 5.89 -5.40 10.76
CA HIS A 133 4.64 -5.94 11.29
C HIS A 133 3.47 -5.35 10.53
N GLY A 134 2.58 -6.20 10.02
CA GLY A 134 1.41 -5.74 9.28
C GLY A 134 0.17 -6.55 9.58
N LEU A 135 -0.97 -5.87 9.53
CA LEU A 135 -2.30 -6.43 9.67
C LEU A 135 -3.24 -5.70 8.73
N SER A 136 -3.79 -6.45 7.76
CA SER A 136 -4.77 -5.93 6.81
C SER A 136 -6.17 -5.95 7.38
N PHE A 137 -7.01 -5.05 6.89
CA PHE A 137 -8.45 -5.12 7.16
C PHE A 137 -9.02 -6.41 6.56
N ALA A 138 -9.80 -7.12 7.37
CA ALA A 138 -10.54 -8.33 6.96
C ALA A 138 -11.91 -7.97 6.37
N SER A 139 -12.42 -6.80 6.71
CA SER A 139 -13.73 -6.26 6.33
C SER A 139 -13.57 -4.75 6.09
N PRO A 140 -14.41 -4.13 5.24
CA PRO A 140 -14.39 -2.68 5.01
C PRO A 140 -14.68 -1.87 6.28
N LYS A 141 -15.36 -2.48 7.25
CA LYS A 141 -15.58 -1.89 8.57
C LYS A 141 -14.64 -2.53 9.58
N ALA A 142 -13.85 -1.70 10.26
CA ALA A 142 -13.00 -2.10 11.38
C ALA A 142 -13.25 -1.16 12.57
N PRO A 143 -14.39 -1.31 13.28
CA PRO A 143 -14.78 -0.40 14.35
C PRO A 143 -13.89 -0.53 15.60
N ASP A 144 -13.28 -1.71 15.80
CA ASP A 144 -12.39 -1.98 16.92
C ASP A 144 -10.94 -1.69 16.54
N SER A 145 -10.17 -1.20 17.52
CA SER A 145 -8.76 -0.96 17.26
C SER A 145 -7.99 -2.23 16.95
N LEU A 146 -7.17 -2.15 15.90
CA LEU A 146 -6.29 -3.24 15.49
C LEU A 146 -4.96 -3.24 16.24
N LEU A 147 -4.60 -2.14 16.91
CA LEU A 147 -3.32 -1.99 17.60
C LEU A 147 -3.01 -3.12 18.60
N PRO A 148 -3.95 -3.56 19.47
CA PRO A 148 -3.68 -4.63 20.43
C PRO A 148 -3.40 -6.00 19.77
N LYS A 149 -3.69 -6.15 18.47
CA LYS A 149 -3.51 -7.40 17.74
C LYS A 149 -2.11 -7.54 17.14
N TYR A 150 -1.31 -6.48 17.10
CA TYR A 150 0.04 -6.54 16.51
C TYR A 150 0.94 -7.46 17.34
N SER A 151 1.86 -8.14 16.64
CA SER A 151 2.87 -8.97 17.30
C SER A 151 3.77 -8.14 18.20
N VAL A 152 4.25 -8.75 19.29
CA VAL A 152 5.24 -8.12 20.18
C VAL A 152 6.50 -7.77 19.36
N PRO A 153 7.09 -6.57 19.58
CA PRO A 153 8.34 -6.20 18.92
C PRO A 153 9.44 -7.24 19.15
N ARG A 154 10.23 -7.52 18.11
CA ARG A 154 11.42 -8.38 18.23
C ARG A 154 12.54 -7.58 18.87
N GLU A 155 13.04 -8.08 19.99
CA GLU A 155 14.22 -7.52 20.67
C GLU A 155 15.46 -7.55 19.76
N GLY A 156 16.24 -6.47 19.78
CA GLY A 156 17.44 -6.33 18.97
C GLY A 156 17.21 -5.96 17.49
N ALA A 157 15.95 -5.88 17.04
CA ALA A 157 15.61 -5.41 15.69
C ALA A 157 14.98 -4.01 15.71
N ILE A 158 15.05 -3.29 14.59
CA ILE A 158 14.18 -2.13 14.35
C ILE A 158 12.80 -2.66 13.97
N ASN A 159 11.77 -2.27 14.71
CA ASN A 159 10.40 -2.76 14.49
C ASN A 159 9.56 -1.67 13.81
N VAL A 160 8.98 -1.99 12.65
CA VAL A 160 8.14 -1.10 11.84
C VAL A 160 6.72 -1.67 11.81
N GLY A 161 5.79 -1.01 12.50
CA GLY A 161 4.36 -1.32 12.44
C GLY A 161 3.67 -0.60 11.29
N ILE A 162 2.95 -1.33 10.44
CA ILE A 162 2.21 -0.79 9.29
C ILE A 162 0.72 -0.95 9.56
N MET A 163 0.02 0.16 9.83
CA MET A 163 -1.40 0.19 10.15
C MET A 163 -2.15 1.21 9.29
N HIS A 164 -3.32 0.83 8.81
CA HIS A 164 -4.29 1.74 8.20
C HIS A 164 -5.32 2.10 9.27
N THR A 165 -5.39 3.36 9.69
CA THR A 165 -6.19 3.82 10.84
C THR A 165 -6.56 5.28 10.66
N SER A 166 -7.69 5.68 11.24
CA SER A 166 -8.06 7.08 11.44
C SER A 166 -8.00 7.40 12.94
N LEU A 167 -6.82 7.83 13.43
CA LEU A 167 -6.62 8.20 14.83
C LEU A 167 -7.60 9.32 15.25
N ALA A 168 -8.50 9.01 16.18
CA ALA A 168 -9.54 9.89 16.75
C ALA A 168 -10.72 10.31 15.85
N GLY A 169 -10.76 9.91 14.58
CA GLY A 169 -11.84 10.27 13.65
C GLY A 169 -11.85 11.77 13.32
N SER A 170 -11.53 12.13 12.07
CA SER A 170 -11.77 13.50 11.61
C SER A 170 -13.28 13.71 11.36
N PRO A 171 -13.88 14.87 11.71
CA PRO A 171 -15.27 15.16 11.36
C PRO A 171 -15.50 14.97 9.85
N GLY A 172 -16.30 13.98 9.47
CA GLY A 172 -16.60 13.64 8.07
C GLY A 172 -15.86 12.41 7.52
N HIS A 173 -14.99 11.76 8.30
CA HIS A 173 -14.35 10.49 7.93
C HIS A 173 -14.90 9.33 8.77
N ASP A 174 -15.02 8.16 8.15
CA ASP A 174 -15.40 6.94 8.86
C ASP A 174 -14.37 6.61 9.95
N VAL A 175 -14.83 6.23 11.14
CA VAL A 175 -13.95 5.73 12.20
C VAL A 175 -13.57 4.29 11.85
N TYR A 176 -12.28 4.05 11.67
CA TYR A 176 -11.74 2.70 11.52
C TYR A 176 -10.33 2.57 12.11
N ALA A 177 -10.14 1.47 12.85
CA ALA A 177 -8.93 1.05 13.59
C ALA A 177 -8.36 2.03 14.62
#